data_AF-A0A0N4VN03-F1
#
_entry.id   AF-A0A0N4VN03-F1
#
_cell.length_a   1.000
_cell.length_b   1.000
_cell.length_c   1.000
_cell.angle_alpha   90.00
_cell.angle_beta   90.00
_cell.angle_gamma   90.00
#
_symmetry.space_group_name_H-M   'P 1'
#
loop_
_entity.id
_entity.type
_entity.pdbx_description
1 polymer ?
#
loop_
_entity_poly.entity_id
_entity_poly.type
_entity_poly.pdbx_seq_one_letter_code
_entity_poly.pdbx_strand_id
1 'polypeptide(L)'
;MFVKLSKNVLNQCCFWHDQCYMKRNGREYCDDNFCHCLRGSFRPLPDKLVNEICDLVKHFGEPAYEKTGKFSSFYFSSLHFF
;
A
#
# COMPACT_ATOMS: atom_id res chain seq x y z
N MET A 1 10.90 3.79 -20.11
CA MET A 1 11.89 3.43 -19.06
C MET A 1 11.13 3.22 -17.76
N PHE A 2 10.81 1.97 -17.41
CA PHE A 2 10.17 1.66 -16.13
C PHE A 2 11.26 1.62 -15.06
N VAL A 3 11.21 2.58 -14.15
CA VAL A 3 12.15 2.68 -13.03
C VAL A 3 12.09 1.39 -12.23
N LYS A 4 13.24 0.75 -12.02
CA LYS A 4 13.41 -0.38 -11.11
C LYS A 4 13.23 0.18 -9.69
N LEU A 5 11.98 0.34 -9.27
CA LEU A 5 11.64 0.75 -7.91
C LEU A 5 12.41 -0.11 -6.92
N SER A 6 12.88 0.49 -5.84
CA SER A 6 13.42 -0.22 -4.68
C SER A 6 12.31 -1.13 -4.15
N LYS A 7 12.22 -2.35 -4.71
CA LYS A 7 11.16 -3.34 -4.40
C LYS A 7 11.04 -3.52 -2.89
N ASN A 8 12.14 -3.44 -2.16
CA ASN A 8 12.18 -3.71 -0.72
C ASN A 8 11.41 -2.67 0.11
N VAL A 9 11.54 -1.37 -0.21
CA VAL A 9 10.84 -0.32 0.56
C VAL A 9 9.36 -0.32 0.23
N LEU A 10 9.00 -0.35 -1.06
CA LEU A 10 7.61 -0.36 -1.47
C LEU A 10 6.89 -1.61 -0.92
N ASN A 11 7.50 -2.80 -1.05
CA ASN A 11 6.90 -4.03 -0.55
C ASN A 11 6.65 -3.99 0.96
N GLN A 12 7.56 -3.41 1.74
CA GLN A 12 7.39 -3.28 3.18
C GLN A 12 6.23 -2.34 3.52
N CYS A 13 6.15 -1.18 2.87
CA CYS A 13 5.04 -0.26 3.09
C CYS A 13 3.70 -0.84 2.64
N CYS A 14 3.66 -1.55 1.50
CA CYS A 14 2.46 -2.27 1.04
C CYS A 14 2.01 -3.32 2.06
N PHE A 15 2.94 -4.10 2.63
CA PHE A 15 2.59 -5.09 3.65
C PHE A 15 1.87 -4.46 4.86
N TRP A 16 2.37 -3.33 5.37
CA TRP A 16 1.73 -2.64 6.48
C TRP A 16 0.41 -1.98 6.10
N HIS A 17 0.29 -1.49 4.87
CA HIS A 17 -0.96 -0.94 4.33
C HIS A 17 -2.05 -2.00 4.25
N ASP A 18 -1.74 -3.18 3.70
CA ASP A 18 -2.66 -4.31 3.62
C ASP A 18 -3.09 -4.78 5.02
N GLN A 19 -2.16 -4.87 5.97
CA GLN A 19 -2.50 -5.20 7.36
C GLN A 19 -3.42 -4.16 8.00
N CYS A 20 -3.22 -2.88 7.70
CA CYS A 20 -4.09 -1.81 8.17
C CYS A 20 -5.49 -1.91 7.56
N TYR A 21 -5.59 -2.20 6.26
CA TYR A 21 -6.84 -2.46 5.56
C TYR A 21 -7.58 -3.67 6.16
N MET A 22 -6.89 -4.80 6.35
CA MET A 22 -7.45 -6.01 6.97
C MET A 22 -8.03 -5.75 8.37
N LYS A 23 -7.39 -4.89 9.15
CA LYS A 23 -7.86 -4.50 10.50
C LYS A 23 -8.98 -3.45 10.48
N ARG A 24 -9.30 -2.89 9.31
CA ARG A 24 -10.30 -1.82 9.10
C ARG A 24 -10.06 -0.60 9.99
N ASN A 25 -8.80 -0.18 10.12
CA ASN A 25 -8.41 0.96 10.98
C ASN A 25 -8.83 2.35 10.43
N GLY A 26 -9.59 2.40 9.35
CA GLY A 26 -9.93 3.63 8.62
C GLY A 26 -9.07 3.78 7.36
N ARG A 27 -9.73 3.95 6.20
CA ARG A 27 -9.05 4.03 4.89
C ARG A 27 -8.03 5.16 4.84
N GLU A 28 -8.46 6.37 5.16
CA GLU A 28 -7.61 7.57 5.16
C GLU A 28 -6.39 7.40 6.07
N TYR A 29 -6.61 6.87 7.28
CA TYR A 29 -5.53 6.56 8.22
C TYR A 29 -4.53 5.56 7.64
N CYS A 30 -5.00 4.50 6.98
CA CYS A 30 -4.13 3.51 6.36
C CYS A 30 -3.33 4.10 5.19
N ASP A 31 -3.99 4.87 4.32
CA ASP A 31 -3.36 5.51 3.15
C ASP A 31 -2.30 6.54 3.59
N ASP A 32 -2.57 7.34 4.63
CA ASP A 32 -1.63 8.31 5.15
C ASP A 32 -0.40 7.65 5.79
N ASN A 33 -0.58 6.56 6.54
CA ASN A 33 0.54 5.82 7.11
C ASN A 33 1.39 5.15 6.04
N PHE A 34 0.77 4.64 4.97
CA PHE A 34 1.50 4.15 3.81
C PHE A 34 2.35 5.25 3.16
N CYS A 35 1.79 6.44 2.98
CA CYS A 35 2.50 7.61 2.47
C CYS A 35 3.66 8.04 3.38
N HIS A 36 3.46 8.04 4.71
CA HIS A 36 4.53 8.31 5.66
C HIS A 36 5.63 7.24 5.61
N CYS A 37 5.28 5.97 5.45
CA CYS A 37 6.24 4.88 5.30
C CYS A 37 7.15 5.09 4.07
N LEU A 38 6.59 5.47 2.93
CA LEU A 38 7.36 5.73 1.72
C LEU A 38 8.36 6.89 1.90
N ARG A 39 7.93 7.98 2.55
CA ARG A 39 8.76 9.17 2.82
C ARG A 39 9.83 8.93 3.89
N GLY A 40 9.50 8.17 4.93
CA GLY A 40 10.37 7.92 6.09
C GLY A 40 11.34 6.76 5.93
N SER A 41 11.35 6.09 4.77
CA SER A 41 12.23 4.95 4.53
C SER A 41 13.71 5.34 4.43
N PHE A 42 14.62 4.45 4.85
CA PHE A 42 16.07 4.67 4.79
C PHE A 42 16.61 4.88 3.36
N ARG A 43 15.85 4.44 2.35
CA ARG A 43 16.10 4.71 0.93
C ARG A 43 14.82 5.27 0.32
N PRO A 44 14.53 6.56 0.51
CA PRO A 44 13.29 7.15 0.06
C PRO A 44 13.20 7.10 -1.46
N LEU A 45 11.98 6.85 -1.94
CA LEU A 45 11.66 7.03 -3.36
C LEU A 45 11.69 8.54 -3.69
N PRO A 46 11.87 8.91 -4.97
CA PRO A 46 11.74 10.31 -5.38
C PRO A 46 10.37 10.87 -4.98
N ASP A 47 10.33 12.10 -4.43
CA ASP A 47 9.09 12.71 -3.91
C ASP A 47 7.94 12.71 -4.91
N LYS A 48 8.24 12.97 -6.19
CA LYS A 48 7.25 12.92 -7.27
C LYS A 48 6.59 11.55 -7.36
N LEU A 49 7.38 10.48 -7.31
CA LEU A 49 6.89 9.10 -7.35
C LEU A 49 6.10 8.76 -6.08
N VAL A 50 6.57 9.21 -4.91
CA VAL A 50 5.81 9.04 -3.66
C VAL A 50 4.44 9.69 -3.76
N ASN A 51 4.36 10.93 -4.26
CA ASN A 51 3.10 11.64 -4.42
C ASN A 51 2.17 10.95 -5.42
N GLU A 52 2.68 10.51 -6.57
CA GLU A 52 1.89 9.74 -7.55
C GLU A 52 1.32 8.45 -6.94
N ILE A 53 2.12 7.69 -6.19
CA ILE A 53 1.65 6.45 -5.53
C ILE A 53 0.63 6.78 -4.42
N CYS A 54 0.86 7.84 -3.65
CA CYS A 54 -0.06 8.31 -2.62
C CYS A 54 -1.42 8.71 -3.20
N ASP A 55 -1.43 9.45 -4.30
CA ASP A 55 -2.67 9.85 -4.98
C ASP A 55 -3.41 8.63 -5.52
N LEU A 56 -2.68 7.63 -6.05
CA LEU A 56 -3.27 6.39 -6.52
C LEU A 56 -3.99 5.61 -5.41
N VAL A 57 -3.35 5.38 -4.26
CA VAL A 57 -3.99 4.63 -3.17
C VAL A 57 -5.17 5.39 -2.56
N LYS A 58 -5.07 6.73 -2.44
CA LYS A 58 -6.16 7.56 -1.91
C LYS A 58 -7.36 7.64 -2.85
N HIS A 59 -7.12 7.65 -4.16
CA HIS A 59 -8.19 7.79 -5.15
C HIS A 59 -8.84 6.44 -5.51
N PHE A 60 -8.04 5.37 -5.61
CA PHE A 60 -8.50 4.06 -6.09
C PHE A 60 -8.52 2.96 -5.02
N GLY A 61 -8.12 3.25 -3.78
CA GLY A 61 -7.98 2.25 -2.71
C GLY A 61 -9.30 1.85 -2.02
N GLU A 62 -10.38 2.61 -2.19
CA GLU A 62 -11.66 2.36 -1.52
C GLU A 62 -12.25 0.97 -1.81
N PRO A 63 -12.34 0.50 -3.08
CA PRO A 63 -12.86 -0.83 -3.36
C PRO A 63 -12.03 -1.95 -2.73
N ALA A 64 -10.71 -1.78 -2.61
CA ALA A 64 -9.85 -2.75 -1.94
C ALA A 64 -10.09 -2.74 -0.42
N TYR A 65 -10.15 -1.56 0.19
CA TYR A 65 -10.44 -1.38 1.62
C TYR A 65 -11.77 -2.04 2.01
N GLU A 66 -12.83 -1.80 1.25
CA GLU A 66 -14.15 -2.40 1.52
C GLU A 66 -14.16 -3.93 1.40
N LYS A 67 -13.35 -4.49 0.48
CA LYS A 67 -13.23 -5.93 0.30
C LYS A 67 -12.48 -6.61 1.44
N THR A 68 -11.47 -5.98 2.02
CA THR A 68 -10.68 -6.60 3.10
C THR A 68 -11.52 -6.93 4.34
N GLY A 69 -12.61 -6.20 4.60
CA GLY A 69 -13.60 -6.54 5.64
C GLY A 69 -14.44 -7.79 5.35
N LYS A 70 -14.39 -8.35 4.13
CA LYS A 70 -15.10 -9.55 3.70
C LYS A 70 -14.17 -10.76 3.47
N PHE A 71 -12.85 -10.54 3.51
CA PHE A 71 -11.85 -11.47 2.96
C PHE A 71 -10.94 -12.14 4.01
N SER A 72 -11.37 -12.23 5.27
CA SER A 72 -10.68 -13.05 6.29
C SER A 72 -10.55 -14.54 5.90
N SER A 73 -11.27 -15.01 4.87
CA SER A 73 -11.34 -16.43 4.51
C SER A 73 -10.57 -16.86 3.25
N PHE A 74 -9.98 -15.95 2.46
CA PHE A 74 -9.45 -16.29 1.11
C PHE A 74 -7.98 -15.90 0.84
N TYR A 75 -7.25 -15.34 1.81
CA TYR A 75 -5.91 -14.78 1.60
C TYR A 75 -4.77 -15.80 1.36
N PHE A 76 -5.03 -17.11 1.38
CA PHE A 76 -3.97 -18.10 1.15
C PHE A 76 -3.65 -18.37 -0.33
N SER A 77 -4.41 -17.84 -1.30
CA SER A 77 -4.32 -18.33 -2.69
C SER A 77 -3.87 -17.34 -3.77
N SER A 78 -3.65 -16.06 -3.48
CA SER A 78 -3.39 -15.06 -4.54
C SER A 78 -2.01 -14.41 -4.54
N LEU A 79 -1.05 -14.91 -3.74
CA LEU A 79 0.35 -14.48 -3.77
C LEU A 79 1.11 -15.04 -5.01
N HIS A 80 0.45 -15.06 -6.18
CA HIS A 80 0.97 -15.68 -7.40
C HIS A 80 0.73 -14.85 -8.66
N PHE A 81 0.77 -13.52 -8.52
CA PHE A 81 0.98 -12.63 -9.65
C PHE A 81 1.76 -11.41 -9.19
N PHE A 82 3.07 -11.56 -9.02
CA PHE A 82 4.13 -10.61 -9.43
C PHE A 82 5.50 -11.25 -9.28
#